data_AF-A0A2V9FWB1-F1
#
_entry.id   AF-A0A2V9FWB1-F1
#
_cell.length_a   1.000
_cell.length_b   1.000
_cell.length_c   1.000
_cell.angle_alpha   90.00
_cell.angle_beta   90.00
_cell.angle_gamma   90.00
#
_symmetry.space_group_name_H-M   'P 1'
#
loop_
_entity.id
_entity.type
_entity.pdbx_description
1 polymer ?
#
loop_
_entity_poly.entity_id
_entity_poly.type
_entity_poly.pdbx_seq_one_letter_code
_entity_poly.pdbx_strand_id
1 'polypeptide(L)' 'MEILWQDLRYGMRMLRKNPGFTTVAILTLALGIGVNTAIFTAFDALVLRPRQVKDPDRLASVSRTTPA' A
#
# COMPACT_ATOMS: atom_id res chain seq x y z
N MET A 1 6.25 31.50 -7.82
CA MET A 1 5.29 30.65 -7.09
C MET A 1 3.83 30.87 -7.51
N GLU A 2 3.42 32.06 -7.93
CA GLU A 2 2.02 32.32 -8.34
C GLU A 2 1.54 31.45 -9.51
N ILE A 3 2.41 31.19 -10.48
CA ILE A 3 2.16 30.30 -11.62
C ILE A 3 1.76 28.88 -11.21
N LEU A 4 2.49 28.26 -10.28
CA LEU A 4 2.15 26.92 -9.77
C LEU A 4 0.78 26.87 -9.09
N TRP A 5 0.44 27.93 -8.35
CA TRP A 5 -0.85 28.03 -7.68
C TRP A 5 -2.00 28.25 -8.69
N GLN A 6 -1.75 29.04 -9.73
CA GLN A 6 -2.69 29.29 -10.80
C GLN A 6 -2.93 28.00 -11.61
N ASP A 7 -1.90 27.26 -11.96
CA ASP A 7 -2.01 25.99 -12.69
C ASP A 7 -2.78 24.94 -11.90
N LEU A 8 -2.52 24.82 -10.59
CA LEU A 8 -3.25 23.90 -9.72
C LEU A 8 -4.74 24.27 -9.64
N ARG A 9 -5.05 25.56 -9.50
CA ARG A 9 -6.43 26.07 -9.47
C ARG A 9 -7.13 25.86 -10.81
N TYR A 10 -6.43 26.06 -11.93
CA TYR A 10 -6.96 25.82 -13.27
C TYR A 10 -7.22 24.33 -13.52
N GLY A 11 -6.27 23.46 -13.15
CA GLY A 11 -6.43 22.01 -13.23
C GLY A 11 -7.62 21.51 -12.41
N MET A 12 -7.77 21.98 -11.17
CA MET A 12 -8.91 21.62 -10.31
C MET A 12 -10.25 22.11 -10.89
N ARG A 13 -10.27 23.30 -11.50
CA ARG A 13 -11.44 23.82 -12.21
C ARG A 13 -11.78 22.97 -13.44
N MET A 14 -10.76 22.48 -14.16
CA MET A 14 -10.93 21.62 -15.33
C MET A 14 -11.49 20.24 -14.95
N LEU A 15 -11.02 19.64 -13.84
CA LEU A 15 -11.59 18.42 -13.28
C LEU A 15 -13.08 18.60 -12.90
N ARG A 16 -13.43 19.72 -12.26
CA ARG A 16 -14.83 20.03 -11.93
C ARG A 16 -15.72 20.27 -13.16
N LYS A 17 -15.14 20.61 -14.31
CA LYS A 17 -15.88 20.89 -15.55
C LYS A 17 -16.32 19.59 -16.27
N ASN A 18 -15.60 18.48 -16.06
CA ASN A 18 -15.88 17.18 -16.66
C ASN A 18 -16.00 16.08 -15.58
N PRO A 19 -17.05 16.14 -14.74
CA PRO A 19 -17.16 15.29 -13.55
C PRO A 19 -17.21 13.79 -13.85
N GLY A 20 -17.74 13.39 -15.02
CA GLY A 20 -17.79 11.98 -15.43
C GLY A 20 -16.40 11.36 -15.59
N PHE A 21 -15.53 12.02 -16.38
CA PHE A 21 -14.15 11.58 -16.57
C PHE A 21 -13.37 11.58 -15.25
N THR A 22 -13.50 12.65 -14.46
CA THR A 22 -12.83 12.75 -13.17
C THR A 22 -13.26 11.64 -12.21
N THR A 23 -14.54 11.28 -12.19
CA THR A 23 -15.05 10.18 -11.34
C THR A 23 -14.44 8.85 -11.76
N VAL A 24 -14.45 8.54 -13.06
CA VAL A 24 -13.85 7.30 -13.58
C VAL A 24 -12.35 7.25 -13.30
N ALA A 25 -11.63 8.36 -13.49
CA ALA A 25 -10.21 8.47 -13.21
C ALA A 25 -9.90 8.23 -11.71
N ILE A 26 -10.66 8.86 -10.81
CA ILE A 26 -10.52 8.67 -9.36
C ILE A 26 -10.83 7.23 -8.98
N LEU A 27 -11.91 6.63 -9.48
CA LEU A 27 -12.26 5.25 -9.20
C LEU A 27 -11.17 4.28 -9.68
N THR A 28 -10.65 4.49 -10.89
CA THR A 28 -9.57 3.67 -11.46
C THR A 28 -8.30 3.77 -10.63
N LEU A 29 -7.91 4.99 -10.24
CA LEU A 29 -6.77 5.23 -9.34
C LEU A 29 -6.98 4.58 -7.98
N ALA A 30 -8.15 4.78 -7.37
CA ALA A 30 -8.48 4.22 -6.06
C ALA A 30 -8.49 2.68 -6.10
N LEU A 31 -9.02 2.09 -7.17
CA LEU A 31 -8.99 0.63 -7.38
C LEU A 31 -7.56 0.14 -7.58
N GLY A 32 -6.76 0.76 -8.46
CA GLY A 32 -5.38 0.35 -8.69
C GLY A 32 -4.52 0.40 -7.42
N ILE A 33 -4.66 1.47 -6.64
CA ILE A 33 -3.97 1.62 -5.35
C ILE A 33 -4.51 0.61 -4.33
N GLY A 34 -5.83 0.53 -4.18
CA GLY A 34 -6.48 -0.33 -3.19
C GLY A 34 -6.25 -1.81 -3.43
N VAL A 35 -6.24 -2.25 -4.69
CA VAL A 35 -5.94 -3.65 -5.07
C VAL A 35 -4.49 -3.99 -4.71
N ASN A 36 -3.53 -3.12 -5.05
CA ASN A 36 -2.13 -3.35 -4.69
C ASN A 36 -1.94 -3.43 -3.17
N THR A 37 -2.57 -2.53 -2.41
CA THR A 37 -2.55 -2.58 -0.94
C THR A 37 -3.23 -3.83 -0.41
N ALA A 38 -4.41 -4.19 -0.91
CA ALA A 38 -5.16 -5.36 -0.45
C ALA A 38 -4.41 -6.67 -0.73
N ILE A 39 -3.77 -6.79 -1.90
CA ILE A 39 -2.92 -7.94 -2.23
C ILE A 39 -1.75 -8.01 -1.25
N PHE A 40 -1.04 -6.90 -1.00
CA PHE A 40 0.08 -6.92 -0.06
C PHE A 40 -0.35 -7.24 1.36
N THR A 41 -1.46 -6.66 1.85
CA THR A 41 -2.01 -6.95 3.17
C THR A 41 -2.51 -8.38 3.29
N ALA A 42 -3.18 -8.91 2.27
CA ALA A 42 -3.60 -10.32 2.24
C ALA A 42 -2.38 -11.24 2.16
N PHE A 43 -1.39 -10.90 1.36
CA PHE A 43 -0.15 -11.65 1.23
C PHE A 43 0.62 -11.64 2.55
N ASP A 44 0.80 -10.50 3.21
CA ASP A 44 1.36 -10.41 4.56
C ASP A 44 0.53 -11.22 5.57
N ALA A 45 -0.80 -11.13 5.54
CA ALA A 45 -1.67 -11.92 6.41
C ALA A 45 -1.61 -13.44 6.15
N LEU A 46 -1.37 -13.89 4.91
CA LEU A 46 -1.30 -15.31 4.55
C LEU A 46 0.13 -15.87 4.63
N VAL A 47 1.14 -15.07 4.30
CA VAL A 47 2.56 -15.46 4.17
C VAL A 47 3.37 -15.09 5.41
N LEU A 48 3.06 -13.98 6.09
CA LEU A 48 3.67 -13.59 7.37
C LEU A 48 2.85 -13.99 8.61
N ARG A 49 1.65 -14.56 8.47
CA ARG A 49 1.04 -15.37 9.55
C ARG A 49 1.05 -16.89 9.31
N PRO A 50 2.20 -17.53 9.05
CA PRO A 50 2.35 -18.92 9.45
C PRO A 50 2.55 -18.91 10.97
N ARG A 51 1.48 -19.18 11.71
CA ARG A 51 1.48 -19.46 13.16
C ARG A 51 1.79 -18.23 14.04
N GLN A 52 0.81 -17.78 14.81
CA GLN A 52 0.88 -17.89 16.27
C GLN A 52 1.97 -18.90 16.68
N VAL A 53 3.20 -18.44 16.89
CA VAL A 53 4.20 -19.22 17.63
C VAL A 53 3.53 -19.46 18.98
N LYS A 54 2.98 -20.67 19.14
CA LYS A 54 2.18 -21.08 20.29
C LYS A 54 3.05 -21.20 21.56
N ASP A 55 4.37 -21.04 21.43
CA ASP A 55 5.36 -21.11 22.50
C ASP A 55 6.62 -20.28 22.13
N PRO A 56 6.73 -19.00 22.55
CA PRO A 56 7.97 -18.23 22.45
C PRO A 56 9.12 -18.84 23.28
N ASP A 57 8.77 -19.60 24.33
CA ASP A 57 9.70 -20.21 25.29
C ASP A 57 10.48 -21.42 24.74
N ARG A 58 10.17 -21.90 23.52
CA ARG A 58 10.86 -23.04 22.90
C ARG A 58 11.77 -22.71 21.73
N LEU A 59 12.06 -21.42 21.51
CA LEU A 59 13.07 -20.97 20.57
C LEU A 59 14.48 -21.16 21.16
N ALA A 60 14.90 -22.43 21.31
CA ALA A 60 16.30 -22.75 21.51
C ALA A 60 17.06 -22.36 20.24
N SER A 61 17.80 -21.25 20.30
CA SER A 61 18.74 -20.84 19.27
C SER A 61 19.80 -21.93 19.10
N VAL A 62 19.67 -22.77 18.06
CA VAL A 62 20.74 -23.68 17.68
C VAL A 62 21.82 -22.85 16.96
N SER A 63 22.63 -22.15 17.74
CA SER A 63 23.90 -21.60 17.26
C SER A 63 24.84 -22.77 17.04
N ARG A 64 25.13 -23.04 15.77
CA ARG A 64 26.16 -23.99 15.36
C ARG A 64 27.52 -23.38 15.71
N THR A 65 28.04 -23.69 16.89
CA THR A 65 29.44 -23.39 17.22
C THR A 65 30.31 -24.34 16.41
N THR A 66 30.93 -23.82 15.35
CA THR A 66 32.03 -24.47 14.66
C THR A 66 33.23 -24.49 15.61
N PRO A 67 33.68 -25.65 16.13
CA PRO A 67 34.93 -25.69 16.88
C PRO A 67 36.11 -25.48 15.91
N ALA A 68 37.08 -24.69 16.36
CA ALA A 68 38.34 -24.41 15.67
C ALA A 68 39.29 -25.62 15.69
#